data_AF-A0A0C3PYM1-F1
#
_entry.id   AF-A0A0C3PYM1-F1
#
_cell.length_a   1.000
_cell.length_b   1.000
_cell.length_c   1.000
_cell.angle_alpha   90.00
_cell.angle_beta   90.00
_cell.angle_gamma   90.00
#
_symmetry.space_group_name_H-M   'P 1'
#
loop_
_entity.id
_entity.type
_entity.pdbx_description
1 polymer ?
#
loop_
_entity_poly.entity_id
_entity_poly.type
_entity_poly.pdbx_seq_one_letter_code
_entity_poly.pdbx_strand_id
1 'polypeptide(L)'
;MIFFNRKPKTSSLPPGWPSPYHNKCSQHDCLYPNSPQTVKGVYQCRGVPGGFFCEGTYKISSSRAQESERYLKEMATRRRAAAEEEQRKRTVSEMRRPDPNSRRRDVGPPVHYKVLDDRSRSTYGQPRTVAVRPSETTKRPQISTSRRPSYAGHRPSQTQIEQEYMTDQIMMHLYPERQIHPRW
;
A
#
# COMPACT_ATOMS: atom_id res chain seq x y z
N MET A 1 -53.21 6.26 18.61
CA MET A 1 -52.08 7.06 18.07
C MET A 1 -51.92 6.71 16.60
N ILE A 2 -52.02 7.68 15.68
CA ILE A 2 -51.94 7.41 14.24
C ILE A 2 -50.48 7.49 13.80
N PHE A 3 -49.84 6.32 13.65
CA PHE A 3 -48.50 6.23 13.09
C PHE A 3 -48.57 6.46 11.58
N PHE A 4 -48.40 7.72 11.16
CA PHE A 4 -48.18 8.05 9.74
C PHE A 4 -46.85 7.48 9.29
N ASN A 5 -46.89 6.22 8.84
CA ASN A 5 -45.77 5.50 8.25
C ASN A 5 -45.47 6.11 6.87
N ARG A 6 -44.87 7.31 6.89
CA ARG A 6 -44.44 8.04 5.70
C ARG A 6 -43.33 7.23 5.06
N LYS A 7 -43.71 6.41 4.06
CA LYS A 7 -42.79 5.68 3.19
C LYS A 7 -41.60 6.61 2.87
N PRO A 8 -40.35 6.16 3.07
CA PRO A 8 -39.19 7.01 2.80
C PRO A 8 -39.30 7.47 1.35
N LYS A 9 -39.38 8.78 1.15
CA LYS A 9 -39.49 9.34 -0.20
C LYS A 9 -38.23 8.92 -0.95
N THR A 10 -38.41 8.04 -1.94
CA THR A 10 -37.35 7.71 -2.89
C THR A 10 -36.78 9.03 -3.39
N SER A 11 -35.47 9.21 -3.19
CA SER A 11 -34.84 10.51 -3.42
C SER A 11 -35.08 10.92 -4.86
N SER A 12 -35.72 12.06 -5.09
CA SER A 12 -36.00 12.62 -6.43
C SER A 12 -34.74 13.19 -7.09
N LEU A 13 -33.60 12.53 -6.85
CA LEU A 13 -32.29 12.88 -7.32
C LEU A 13 -32.00 12.01 -8.55
N PRO A 14 -31.50 12.58 -9.65
CA PRO A 14 -31.12 11.82 -10.84
C PRO A 14 -30.17 10.65 -10.53
N PRO A 15 -30.21 9.55 -11.32
CA PRO A 15 -29.25 8.47 -11.20
C PRO A 15 -27.82 9.00 -11.38
N GLY A 16 -26.88 8.48 -10.58
CA GLY A 16 -25.50 8.97 -10.53
C GLY A 16 -25.23 10.09 -9.52
N TRP A 17 -26.20 10.50 -8.70
CA TRP A 17 -25.95 11.47 -7.62
C TRP A 17 -24.93 10.92 -6.60
N PRO A 18 -23.91 11.70 -6.19
CA PRO A 18 -22.78 11.19 -5.39
C PRO A 18 -23.16 10.82 -3.94
N SER A 19 -24.22 11.41 -3.39
CA SER A 19 -24.88 10.90 -2.17
C SER A 19 -26.31 11.45 -2.05
N PRO A 20 -27.22 10.78 -1.32
CA PRO A 20 -28.60 11.24 -1.14
C PRO A 20 -28.70 12.56 -0.32
N TYR A 21 -27.61 12.95 0.35
CA TYR A 21 -27.50 14.17 1.16
C TYR A 21 -27.06 15.40 0.35
N HIS A 22 -26.58 15.22 -0.89
CA HIS A 22 -26.36 16.34 -1.81
C HIS A 22 -27.70 16.99 -2.19
N ASN A 23 -27.65 18.28 -2.52
CA ASN A 23 -28.84 19.11 -2.69
C ASN A 23 -28.99 19.53 -4.16
N LYS A 24 -30.15 19.25 -4.75
CA LYS A 24 -30.49 19.72 -6.09
C LYS A 24 -30.84 21.21 -6.05
N CYS A 25 -30.39 21.96 -7.05
CA CYS A 25 -30.82 23.33 -7.28
C CYS A 25 -32.34 23.41 -7.59
N SER A 26 -32.95 24.58 -7.36
CA SER A 26 -34.29 24.93 -7.81
C SER A 26 -34.41 24.93 -9.33
N GLN A 27 -33.32 25.22 -10.05
CA GLN A 27 -33.30 25.15 -11.51
C GLN A 27 -33.40 23.70 -11.97
N HIS A 28 -34.35 23.43 -12.88
CA HIS A 28 -34.66 22.07 -13.31
C HIS A 28 -33.48 21.41 -14.05
N ASP A 29 -32.86 22.12 -15.00
CA ASP A 29 -31.70 21.66 -15.78
C ASP A 29 -30.38 21.62 -14.99
N CYS A 30 -30.33 22.24 -13.81
CA CYS A 30 -29.11 22.20 -13.01
C CYS A 30 -28.93 20.82 -12.38
N LEU A 31 -28.02 20.06 -12.99
CA LEU A 31 -27.59 18.72 -12.57
C LEU A 31 -26.42 18.75 -11.55
N TYR A 32 -26.02 19.94 -11.07
CA TYR A 32 -24.90 20.04 -10.14
C TYR A 32 -25.25 19.55 -8.72
N PRO A 33 -24.49 18.60 -8.15
CA PRO A 33 -24.71 18.10 -6.81
C PRO A 33 -24.14 19.07 -5.77
N ASN A 34 -24.96 20.00 -5.26
CA ASN A 34 -24.52 20.91 -4.19
C ASN A 34 -24.24 20.13 -2.90
N SER A 35 -23.18 20.50 -2.18
CA SER A 35 -22.75 19.82 -0.96
C SER A 35 -23.86 19.77 0.12
N PRO A 36 -23.86 18.74 1.00
CA PRO A 36 -24.73 18.70 2.16
C PRO A 36 -24.56 19.95 3.04
N GLN A 37 -25.66 20.46 3.59
CA GLN A 37 -25.67 21.61 4.51
C GLN A 37 -26.25 21.16 5.85
N THR A 38 -25.56 21.47 6.95
CA THR A 38 -25.97 21.11 8.32
C THR A 38 -26.89 22.13 8.98
N VAL A 39 -27.20 23.24 8.29
CA VAL A 39 -28.03 24.33 8.80
C VAL A 39 -29.25 24.53 7.89
N LYS A 40 -30.40 24.85 8.49
CA LYS A 40 -31.63 25.20 7.78
C LYS A 40 -31.46 26.57 7.12
N GLY A 41 -31.74 26.67 5.83
CA GLY A 41 -31.59 27.94 5.10
C GLY A 41 -31.92 27.86 3.63
N VAL A 42 -31.69 28.97 2.93
CA VAL A 42 -31.67 29.06 1.47
C VAL A 42 -30.23 29.34 1.06
N TYR A 43 -29.70 28.54 0.15
CA TYR A 43 -28.30 28.60 -0.27
C TYR A 43 -28.21 28.81 -1.78
N GLN A 44 -27.21 29.57 -2.22
CA GLN A 44 -26.89 29.71 -3.64
C GLN A 44 -26.32 28.40 -4.18
N CYS A 45 -26.72 28.02 -5.40
CA CYS A 45 -26.11 26.92 -6.12
C CYS A 45 -24.68 27.30 -6.50
N ARG A 46 -23.76 26.34 -6.41
CA ARG A 46 -22.35 26.51 -6.81
C ARG A 46 -22.06 25.92 -8.20
N GLY A 47 -23.10 25.61 -8.96
CA GLY A 47 -23.02 24.69 -10.09
C GLY A 47 -22.60 25.32 -11.40
N VAL A 48 -21.56 24.75 -12.01
CA VAL A 48 -21.12 25.01 -13.38
C VAL A 48 -20.58 23.73 -14.04
N PRO A 49 -21.42 22.91 -14.70
CA PRO A 49 -20.94 21.96 -15.70
C PRO A 49 -21.00 22.63 -17.08
N GLY A 50 -19.86 23.16 -17.56
CA GLY A 50 -19.72 23.59 -18.97
C GLY A 50 -19.69 25.10 -19.28
N GLY A 51 -19.71 26.01 -18.30
CA GLY A 51 -19.27 27.40 -18.51
C GLY A 51 -20.03 28.52 -17.80
N PHE A 52 -21.30 28.33 -17.43
CA PHE A 52 -22.13 29.38 -16.84
C PHE A 52 -22.50 29.13 -15.37
N PHE A 53 -22.33 30.17 -14.54
CA PHE A 53 -22.74 30.21 -13.13
C PHE A 53 -24.26 29.99 -12.98
N CYS A 54 -24.66 28.93 -12.28
CA CYS A 54 -26.05 28.71 -11.92
C CYS A 54 -26.46 29.63 -10.75
N GLU A 55 -27.11 30.76 -11.06
CA GLU A 55 -27.67 31.70 -10.07
C GLU A 55 -28.87 31.14 -9.26
N GLY A 56 -29.32 29.92 -9.57
CA GLY A 56 -30.38 29.24 -8.83
C GLY A 56 -30.03 29.01 -7.35
N THR A 57 -31.04 28.76 -6.53
CA THR A 57 -30.88 28.50 -5.09
C THR A 57 -31.39 27.12 -4.72
N TYR A 58 -31.12 26.66 -3.50
CA TYR A 58 -31.74 25.45 -2.94
C TYR A 58 -32.12 25.67 -1.48
N LYS A 59 -33.22 25.04 -1.05
CA LYS A 59 -33.81 25.20 0.29
C LYS A 59 -33.54 23.96 1.13
N ILE A 60 -33.07 24.16 2.35
CA ILE A 60 -32.75 23.10 3.32
C ILE A 60 -33.73 23.19 4.49
N SER A 61 -34.49 22.13 4.73
CA SER A 61 -35.33 21.99 5.92
C SER A 61 -34.49 21.63 7.15
N SER A 62 -35.02 21.88 8.36
CA SER A 62 -34.36 21.44 9.61
C SER A 62 -34.14 19.92 9.65
N SER A 63 -35.09 19.13 9.14
CA SER A 63 -34.94 17.67 9.06
C SER A 63 -33.77 17.25 8.17
N ARG A 64 -33.65 17.85 6.98
CA ARG A 64 -32.58 17.54 6.02
C ARG A 64 -31.21 18.04 6.50
N ALA A 65 -31.20 19.14 7.26
CA ALA A 65 -30.02 19.64 7.96
C ALA A 65 -29.52 18.64 9.02
N GLN A 66 -30.41 18.14 9.89
CA GLN A 66 -30.10 17.13 10.91
C GLN A 66 -29.67 15.79 10.30
N GLU A 67 -30.32 15.35 9.22
CA GLU A 67 -29.92 14.17 8.46
C GLU A 67 -28.50 14.32 7.86
N SER A 68 -28.19 15.49 7.31
CA SER A 68 -26.86 15.81 6.77
C SER A 68 -25.79 15.88 7.87
N GLU A 69 -26.12 16.45 9.03
CA GLU A 69 -25.24 16.47 10.21
C GLU A 69 -24.92 15.05 10.71
N ARG A 70 -25.95 14.20 10.87
CA ARG A 70 -25.78 12.80 11.26
C ARG A 70 -24.88 12.05 10.27
N TYR A 71 -25.11 12.22 8.97
CA TYR A 71 -24.31 11.59 7.92
C TYR A 71 -22.84 12.04 7.97
N LEU A 72 -22.58 13.35 8.07
CA LEU A 72 -21.22 13.87 8.16
C LEU A 72 -20.50 13.40 9.44
N LYS A 73 -21.22 13.32 10.56
CA LYS A 73 -20.70 12.78 11.83
C LYS A 73 -20.35 11.29 11.71
N GLU A 74 -21.19 10.47 11.09
CA GLU A 74 -20.90 9.06 10.84
C GLU A 74 -19.72 8.84 9.89
N MET A 75 -19.63 9.63 8.81
CA MET A 75 -18.48 9.59 7.90
C MET A 75 -17.19 10.02 8.60
N ALA A 76 -17.24 10.99 9.51
CA ALA A 76 -16.09 11.42 10.30
C ALA A 76 -15.65 10.36 11.33
N THR A 77 -16.59 9.71 12.04
CA THR A 77 -16.23 8.62 12.97
C THR A 77 -15.68 7.42 12.23
N ARG A 78 -16.26 7.03 11.09
CA ARG A 78 -15.75 5.94 10.24
C ARG A 78 -14.33 6.21 9.73
N ARG A 79 -14.02 7.45 9.32
CA ARG A 79 -12.66 7.85 8.92
C ARG A 79 -11.67 7.79 10.08
N ARG A 80 -12.06 8.22 11.29
CA ARG A 80 -11.22 8.13 12.49
C ARG A 80 -10.93 6.67 12.88
N ALA A 81 -11.95 5.83 12.90
CA ALA A 81 -11.81 4.40 13.22
C ALA A 81 -10.89 3.68 12.21
N ALA A 82 -11.01 3.97 10.91
CA ALA A 82 -10.13 3.40 9.90
C ALA A 82 -8.66 3.83 10.08
N ALA A 83 -8.41 5.12 10.40
CA ALA A 83 -7.07 5.62 10.67
C ALA A 83 -6.46 5.02 11.96
N GLU A 84 -7.27 4.84 13.01
CA GLU A 84 -6.87 4.18 14.25
C GLU A 84 -6.54 2.69 14.03
N GLU A 85 -7.36 1.97 13.25
CA GLU A 85 -7.09 0.59 12.87
C GLU A 85 -5.80 0.46 12.04
N GLU A 86 -5.54 1.40 11.14
CA GLU A 86 -4.29 1.45 10.38
C GLU A 86 -3.08 1.72 11.28
N GLN A 87 -3.18 2.68 12.20
CA GLN A 87 -2.13 2.95 13.20
C GLN A 87 -1.86 1.71 14.08
N ARG A 88 -2.92 1.01 14.52
CA ARG A 88 -2.80 -0.24 15.29
C ARG A 88 -2.14 -1.36 14.48
N LYS A 89 -2.44 -1.48 13.18
CA LYS A 89 -1.76 -2.44 12.30
C LYS A 89 -0.27 -2.10 12.15
N ARG A 90 0.07 -0.82 11.99
CA ARG A 90 1.46 -0.33 11.91
C ARG A 90 2.23 -0.68 13.19
N THR A 91 1.74 -0.31 14.38
CA THR A 91 2.44 -0.58 15.66
C THR A 91 2.58 -2.08 15.96
N VAL A 92 1.57 -2.90 15.65
CA VAL A 92 1.67 -4.38 15.78
C VAL A 92 2.70 -4.95 14.80
N SER A 93 2.78 -4.44 13.57
CA SER A 93 3.78 -4.88 12.59
C SER A 93 5.22 -4.49 12.99
N GLU A 94 5.37 -3.36 13.67
CA GLU A 94 6.64 -2.87 14.19
C GLU A 94 7.14 -3.73 15.36
N MET A 95 6.30 -4.00 16.36
CA MET A 95 6.64 -4.90 17.48
C MET A 95 6.94 -6.34 17.03
N ARG A 96 6.37 -6.79 15.91
CA ARG A 96 6.62 -8.14 15.36
C ARG A 96 7.89 -8.21 14.51
N ARG A 97 8.53 -7.08 14.18
CA ARG A 97 9.75 -7.04 13.37
C ARG A 97 10.92 -7.56 14.21
N PRO A 98 11.61 -8.66 13.82
CA PRO A 98 12.74 -9.15 14.59
C PRO A 98 13.84 -8.09 14.67
N ASP A 99 14.36 -7.83 15.87
CA ASP A 99 15.43 -6.85 16.08
C ASP A 99 16.64 -7.21 15.19
N PRO A 100 17.06 -6.35 14.24
CA PRO A 100 18.19 -6.64 13.38
C PRO A 100 19.52 -6.81 14.14
N ASN A 101 19.64 -6.29 15.37
CA ASN A 101 20.81 -6.52 16.23
C ASN A 101 20.82 -7.90 16.89
N SER A 102 19.67 -8.59 17.05
CA SER A 102 19.63 -9.94 17.64
C SER A 102 20.51 -10.93 16.85
N ARG A 103 20.48 -10.85 15.52
CA ARG A 103 21.28 -11.70 14.62
C ARG A 103 22.80 -11.44 14.66
N ARG A 104 23.27 -10.36 15.30
CA ARG A 104 24.71 -10.03 15.40
C ARG A 104 25.38 -10.54 16.68
N ARG A 105 24.62 -11.07 17.66
CA ARG A 105 25.20 -11.55 18.93
C ARG A 105 25.48 -13.06 18.99
N ASP A 106 24.94 -13.85 18.05
CA ASP A 106 25.19 -15.31 17.95
C ASP A 106 26.37 -15.70 17.04
N VAL A 107 27.16 -14.73 16.56
CA VAL A 107 28.51 -15.04 16.08
C VAL A 107 29.41 -15.13 17.31
N GLY A 108 29.35 -16.29 17.97
CA GLY A 108 30.34 -16.66 18.98
C GLY A 108 31.76 -16.60 18.43
N PRO A 109 32.80 -16.47 19.29
CA PRO A 109 34.18 -16.45 18.83
C PRO A 109 34.47 -17.70 17.98
N PRO A 110 35.25 -17.58 16.88
CA PRO A 110 35.51 -18.69 15.98
C PRO A 110 36.26 -19.80 16.72
N VAL A 111 35.54 -20.85 17.13
CA VAL A 111 36.11 -22.02 17.78
C VAL A 111 36.96 -22.74 16.75
N HIS A 112 38.27 -22.54 16.84
CA HIS A 112 39.25 -23.08 15.92
C HIS A 112 39.38 -24.60 16.12
N TYR A 113 38.49 -25.37 15.51
CA TYR A 113 38.60 -26.83 15.45
C TYR A 113 39.91 -27.21 14.76
N LYS A 114 40.92 -27.57 15.56
CA LYS A 114 42.11 -28.27 15.07
C LYS A 114 41.67 -29.68 14.68
N VAL A 115 41.44 -29.89 13.39
CA VAL A 115 41.45 -31.23 12.81
C VAL A 115 42.86 -31.78 12.98
N LEU A 116 43.02 -32.73 13.89
CA LEU A 116 44.22 -33.55 13.96
C LEU A 116 44.12 -34.63 12.88
N ASP A 117 45.01 -34.57 11.89
CA ASP A 117 45.37 -35.72 11.07
C ASP A 117 45.84 -36.84 12.01
N ASP A 118 45.13 -37.98 12.01
CA ASP A 118 45.71 -39.25 12.44
C ASP A 118 45.79 -40.19 11.23
N ARG A 119 46.99 -40.70 10.99
CA ARG A 119 47.37 -41.39 9.76
C ARG A 119 48.19 -42.64 10.08
N SER A 120 47.49 -43.72 10.40
CA SER A 120 48.00 -45.08 10.54
C SER A 120 46.84 -46.10 10.53
N ARG A 121 46.95 -47.36 10.07
CA ARG A 121 47.93 -48.08 9.22
C ARG A 121 47.34 -49.49 8.91
N SER A 122 47.76 -50.14 7.81
CA SER A 122 47.57 -51.57 7.43
C SER A 122 46.25 -51.93 6.70
N THR A 123 46.21 -52.50 5.47
CA THR A 123 46.63 -53.84 4.92
C THR A 123 45.99 -55.05 5.63
N TYR A 124 45.40 -56.08 5.00
CA TYR A 124 45.43 -56.66 3.61
C TYR A 124 44.04 -57.22 3.15
N GLY A 125 43.82 -57.45 1.84
CA GLY A 125 42.73 -58.34 1.34
C GLY A 125 42.14 -58.02 -0.05
N GLN A 126 42.14 -58.98 -0.98
CA GLN A 126 41.67 -58.94 -2.39
C GLN A 126 40.90 -60.26 -2.71
N PRO A 127 40.20 -60.48 -3.85
CA PRO A 127 39.81 -59.61 -4.99
C PRO A 127 38.37 -59.84 -5.60
N ARG A 128 38.12 -59.14 -6.74
CA ARG A 128 37.33 -59.53 -7.95
C ARG A 128 35.88 -59.03 -8.22
N THR A 129 35.84 -57.99 -9.07
CA THR A 129 35.08 -57.86 -10.37
C THR A 129 33.57 -58.10 -10.46
N VAL A 130 32.83 -57.04 -10.86
CA VAL A 130 32.14 -56.94 -12.18
C VAL A 130 32.27 -55.49 -12.68
N ALA A 131 32.27 -55.26 -14.00
CA ALA A 131 32.54 -53.96 -14.62
C ALA A 131 31.29 -53.30 -15.23
N VAL A 132 31.20 -51.97 -15.11
CA VAL A 132 30.45 -51.08 -16.04
C VAL A 132 31.28 -49.80 -16.28
N ARG A 133 31.31 -49.35 -17.53
CA ARG A 133 31.96 -48.13 -18.07
C ARG A 133 30.96 -47.50 -19.07
N PRO A 134 31.20 -46.29 -19.62
CA PRO A 134 32.15 -45.22 -19.28
C PRO A 134 31.35 -43.95 -18.82
N SER A 135 31.88 -42.76 -18.57
CA SER A 135 33.17 -42.11 -18.85
C SER A 135 33.45 -41.05 -17.72
N GLU A 136 34.36 -40.07 -17.75
CA GLU A 136 35.27 -39.59 -18.80
C GLU A 136 36.58 -38.99 -18.24
N THR A 137 36.99 -37.81 -18.74
CA THR A 137 38.27 -37.12 -18.57
C THR A 137 38.43 -36.34 -17.27
N THR A 138 39.42 -36.73 -16.46
CA THR A 138 40.16 -35.81 -15.59
C THR A 138 41.44 -35.32 -16.30
N LYS A 139 41.56 -34.00 -16.50
CA LYS A 139 42.84 -33.34 -16.81
C LYS A 139 43.01 -32.09 -15.95
N ARG A 140 44.27 -31.89 -15.55
CA ARG A 140 44.94 -30.84 -14.74
C ARG A 140 44.29 -29.45 -14.61
N PRO A 141 44.63 -28.70 -13.53
CA PRO A 141 43.98 -27.44 -13.18
C PRO A 141 44.33 -26.31 -14.16
N GLN A 142 43.29 -25.58 -14.58
CA GLN A 142 43.42 -24.25 -15.13
C GLN A 142 43.04 -23.23 -14.06
N ILE A 143 43.90 -22.21 -13.92
CA ILE A 143 43.66 -21.04 -13.10
C ILE A 143 42.47 -20.30 -13.71
N SER A 144 41.27 -20.46 -13.13
CA SER A 144 40.12 -19.64 -13.47
C SER A 144 39.93 -18.60 -12.38
N THR A 145 40.12 -17.34 -12.77
CA THR A 145 39.76 -16.18 -11.99
C THR A 145 38.32 -16.32 -11.50
N SER A 146 38.12 -16.14 -10.19
CA SER A 146 36.80 -16.22 -9.55
C SER A 146 35.85 -15.25 -10.23
N ARG A 147 34.91 -15.81 -11.00
CA ARG A 147 33.91 -15.06 -11.76
C ARG A 147 33.14 -14.15 -10.80
N ARG A 148 33.03 -12.87 -11.17
CA ARG A 148 32.06 -11.95 -10.55
C ARG A 148 30.68 -12.60 -10.50
N PRO A 149 29.86 -12.36 -9.47
CA PRO A 149 28.45 -12.72 -9.50
C PRO A 149 27.80 -12.03 -10.70
N SER A 150 27.26 -12.81 -11.64
CA SER A 150 26.47 -12.27 -12.73
C SER A 150 25.19 -11.67 -12.14
N TYR A 151 25.16 -10.33 -12.01
CA TYR A 151 23.93 -9.58 -11.82
C TYR A 151 23.07 -9.74 -13.10
N ALA A 152 22.36 -10.86 -13.18
CA ALA A 152 21.24 -11.00 -14.10
C ALA A 152 20.18 -9.99 -13.65
N GLY A 153 20.11 -8.86 -14.35
CA GLY A 153 19.34 -7.69 -13.92
C GLY A 153 17.88 -8.03 -13.68
N HIS A 154 17.47 -7.99 -12.41
CA HIS A 154 16.06 -8.07 -12.06
C HIS A 154 15.42 -6.75 -12.48
N ARG A 155 14.74 -6.74 -13.63
CA ARG A 155 13.98 -5.57 -14.10
C ARG A 155 12.92 -5.26 -13.04
N PRO A 156 12.95 -4.09 -12.37
CA PRO A 156 11.97 -3.79 -11.32
C PRO A 156 10.56 -3.84 -11.90
N SER A 157 9.60 -4.33 -11.11
CA SER A 157 8.20 -4.33 -11.51
C SER A 157 7.70 -2.89 -11.66
N GLN A 158 6.69 -2.66 -12.51
CA GLN A 158 6.12 -1.33 -12.68
C GLN A 158 5.69 -0.71 -11.34
N THR A 159 5.08 -1.51 -10.46
CA THR A 159 4.71 -1.13 -9.09
C THR A 159 5.89 -0.69 -8.22
N GLN A 160 7.07 -1.27 -8.43
CA GLN A 160 8.28 -0.88 -7.71
C GLN A 160 8.81 0.46 -8.23
N ILE A 161 8.82 0.66 -9.55
CA ILE A 161 9.22 1.94 -10.17
C ILE A 161 8.30 3.08 -9.70
N GLU A 162 6.98 2.85 -9.64
CA GLU A 162 6.00 3.83 -9.15
C GLU A 162 6.21 4.19 -7.67
N GLN A 163 6.51 3.20 -6.82
CA GLN A 163 6.81 3.42 -5.39
C GLN A 163 8.13 4.19 -5.18
N GLU A 164 9.18 3.85 -5.92
CA GLU A 164 10.46 4.54 -5.84
C GLU A 164 10.35 5.98 -6.37
N TYR A 165 9.63 6.21 -7.49
CA TYR A 165 9.33 7.57 -7.99
C TYR A 165 8.57 8.43 -6.98
N MET A 166 7.53 7.89 -6.33
CA MET A 166 6.84 8.61 -5.24
C MET A 166 7.77 8.95 -4.08
N THR A 167 8.70 8.06 -3.75
CA THR A 167 9.66 8.25 -2.67
C THR A 167 10.66 9.36 -3.01
N ASP A 168 11.19 9.36 -4.24
CA ASP A 168 12.10 10.41 -4.73
C ASP A 168 11.42 11.79 -4.73
N GLN A 169 10.17 11.90 -5.17
CA GLN A 169 9.39 13.15 -5.13
C GLN A 169 9.23 13.71 -3.70
N ILE A 170 8.90 12.84 -2.73
CA ILE A 170 8.80 13.24 -1.31
C ILE A 170 10.17 13.70 -0.79
N MET A 171 11.25 12.99 -1.13
CA MET A 171 12.60 13.32 -0.69
C MET A 171 13.10 14.65 -1.27
N MET A 172 12.79 14.96 -2.53
CA MET A 172 13.11 16.28 -3.13
C MET A 172 12.38 17.43 -2.41
N HIS A 173 11.12 17.24 -2.01
CA HIS A 173 10.37 18.25 -1.26
C HIS A 173 10.87 18.43 0.18
N LEU A 174 11.34 17.36 0.85
CA LEU A 174 11.85 17.42 2.22
C LEU A 174 13.29 17.93 2.31
N TYR A 175 14.10 17.77 1.26
CA TYR A 175 15.52 18.10 1.26
C TYR A 175 15.95 18.85 -0.02
N PRO A 176 15.41 20.06 -0.31
CA PRO A 176 15.70 20.80 -1.54
C PRO A 176 17.18 21.16 -1.72
N GLU A 177 17.93 21.30 -0.62
CA GLU A 177 19.39 21.55 -0.62
C GLU A 177 20.22 20.32 -1.03
N ARG A 178 19.62 19.13 -1.04
CA ARG A 178 20.28 17.93 -1.57
C ARG A 178 19.84 17.76 -3.02
N GLN A 179 20.78 17.83 -3.95
CA GLN A 179 20.58 17.45 -5.35
C GLN A 179 20.34 15.93 -5.45
N ILE A 180 19.13 15.51 -5.12
CA ILE A 180 18.66 14.13 -5.26
C ILE A 180 18.23 13.97 -6.71
N HIS A 181 19.12 13.41 -7.54
CA HIS A 181 18.75 13.00 -8.88
C HIS A 181 17.87 11.74 -8.83
N PRO A 182 16.80 11.67 -9.64
CA PRO A 182 16.00 10.46 -9.80
C PRO A 182 16.89 9.33 -10.32
N ARG A 183 16.59 8.09 -9.92
CA ARG A 183 17.43 6.91 -10.20
C ARG A 183 17.19 6.28 -11.58
N TRP A 184 16.58 7.01 -12.51
CA TRP A 184 16.00 6.54 -13.78
C TRP A 184 16.41 7.47 -14.93
#